data_AF-A0A096LRM5-F1
#
_entry.id   AF-A0A096LRM5-F1
#
_cell.length_a   1.000
_cell.length_b   1.000
_cell.length_c   1.000
_cell.angle_alpha   90.00
_cell.angle_beta   90.00
_cell.angle_gamma   90.00
#
_symmetry.space_group_name_H-M   'P 1'
#
loop_
_entity.id
_entity.type
_entity.pdbx_description
1 polymer ?
#
loop_
_entity_poly.entity_id
_entity_poly.type
_entity_poly.pdbx_seq_one_letter_code
_entity_poly.pdbx_strand_id
1 'polypeptide(L)'
;MLLSLLLLLLLVSGSQATHFLGTMMTYYPEETRADGSVSVILHYKLNFVLCSHSDTWVCSGNCGTQTQTLALSVVEEVSGEWCQREGVITRLLPNNNGFQTKLDNGNWINNIQNGIANWRAVTDVEVRNRSDIGKPNTSPQTTILPALRIPSNCAKNIDLLAFDPDGDEVRCRYGNTSDSECNPCSPPSVLSVSSNCSLSFSPTYSNSELPYAVQLVIEDFPTQDINLIQTDGSQEINHLFSQRS
;
A
#
# COMPACT_ATOMS: atom_id res chain seq x y z
N MET A 1 33.18 -7.59 -33.10
CA MET A 1 32.07 -8.48 -32.69
C MET A 1 31.58 -8.24 -31.26
N LEU A 2 32.44 -7.99 -30.26
CA LEU A 2 31.99 -7.65 -28.89
C LEU A 2 31.19 -6.34 -28.80
N LEU A 3 31.51 -5.33 -29.62
CA LEU A 3 30.83 -4.03 -29.57
C LEU A 3 29.36 -4.08 -30.01
N SER A 4 29.04 -4.90 -31.02
CA SER A 4 27.65 -5.12 -31.46
C SER A 4 26.82 -5.88 -30.43
N LEU A 5 27.43 -6.80 -29.66
CA LEU A 5 26.74 -7.49 -28.57
C LEU A 5 26.40 -6.52 -27.41
N LEU A 6 27.30 -5.57 -27.13
CA LEU A 6 27.08 -4.53 -26.11
C LEU A 6 25.97 -3.54 -26.50
N LEU A 7 25.87 -3.19 -27.80
CA LEU A 7 24.81 -2.34 -28.35
C LEU A 7 23.44 -3.02 -28.38
N LEU A 8 23.37 -4.35 -28.56
CA LEU A 8 22.13 -5.13 -28.43
C LEU A 8 21.68 -5.30 -26.97
N LEU A 9 22.61 -5.35 -26.02
CA LEU A 9 22.29 -5.35 -24.58
C LEU A 9 21.76 -3.99 -24.09
N LEU A 10 22.14 -2.88 -24.73
CA LEU A 10 21.63 -1.53 -24.45
C LEU A 10 20.21 -1.27 -25.02
N LEU A 11 19.71 -2.15 -25.90
CA LEU A 11 18.36 -2.07 -26.47
C LEU A 11 17.30 -2.78 -25.64
N VAL A 12 17.66 -3.36 -24.48
CA VAL A 12 16.72 -3.58 -23.38
C VAL A 12 16.54 -2.26 -22.64
N SER A 13 16.26 -1.17 -23.37
CA SER A 13 15.64 0.02 -22.81
C SER A 13 14.23 -0.41 -22.40
N GLY A 14 14.03 -0.58 -21.10
CA GLY A 14 12.77 -1.05 -20.52
C GLY A 14 11.60 -0.35 -21.19
N SER A 15 10.75 -1.12 -21.87
CA SER A 15 9.44 -0.62 -22.27
C SER A 15 8.69 -0.36 -20.97
N GLN A 16 8.74 0.88 -20.48
CA GLN A 16 7.99 1.31 -19.31
C GLN A 16 6.52 1.36 -19.73
N ALA A 17 5.84 0.22 -19.68
CA ALA A 17 4.43 0.15 -19.98
C ALA A 17 3.68 1.08 -19.01
N THR A 18 2.68 1.80 -19.51
CA THR A 18 1.78 2.63 -18.69
C THR A 18 0.54 1.81 -18.43
N HIS A 19 0.47 1.23 -17.24
CA HIS A 19 -0.47 0.13 -17.02
C HIS A 19 -0.92 -0.04 -15.58
N PHE A 20 -0.28 0.61 -14.61
CA PHE A 20 -0.64 0.51 -13.20
C PHE A 20 -1.80 1.43 -12.86
N LEU A 21 -2.78 0.87 -12.14
CA LEU A 21 -4.00 1.56 -11.72
C LEU A 21 -4.10 1.68 -10.19
N GLY A 22 -3.35 0.88 -9.43
CA GLY A 22 -3.35 0.98 -7.98
C GLY A 22 -3.00 -0.31 -7.27
N THR A 23 -2.73 -0.19 -5.98
CA THR A 23 -2.42 -1.32 -5.10
C THR A 23 -2.87 -1.01 -3.68
N MET A 24 -3.05 -2.06 -2.89
CA MET A 24 -3.19 -1.97 -1.44
C MET A 24 -2.60 -3.23 -0.81
N MET A 25 -2.17 -3.11 0.43
CA MET A 25 -1.79 -4.25 1.26
C MET A 25 -2.39 -4.09 2.65
N THR A 26 -2.86 -5.20 3.20
CA THR A 26 -3.28 -5.36 4.60
C THR A 26 -2.50 -6.52 5.19
N TYR A 27 -2.16 -6.46 6.46
CA TYR A 27 -1.39 -7.50 7.14
C TYR A 27 -2.13 -8.03 8.37
N TYR A 28 -1.99 -9.33 8.59
CA TYR A 28 -2.65 -10.12 9.63
C TYR A 28 -1.57 -10.97 10.32
N PRO A 29 -1.00 -10.49 11.43
CA PRO A 29 -0.08 -11.29 12.20
C PRO A 29 -0.82 -12.31 13.07
N GLU A 30 -0.22 -13.48 13.21
CA GLU A 30 -0.61 -14.48 14.20
C GLU A 30 0.06 -14.19 15.55
N GLU A 31 -0.38 -14.88 16.60
CA GLU A 31 0.25 -14.79 17.91
C GLU A 31 1.73 -15.21 17.87
N THR A 32 2.54 -14.53 18.68
CA THR A 32 3.96 -14.87 18.84
C THR A 32 4.09 -16.27 19.44
N ARG A 33 4.82 -17.15 18.77
CA ARG A 33 5.02 -18.54 19.20
C ARG A 33 5.99 -18.60 20.39
N ALA A 34 6.00 -19.74 21.08
CA ALA A 34 6.87 -19.96 22.24
C ALA A 34 8.38 -19.88 21.90
N ASP A 35 8.76 -20.12 20.65
CA ASP A 35 10.15 -19.95 20.15
C ASP A 35 10.46 -18.52 19.70
N GLY A 36 9.52 -17.59 19.86
CA GLY A 36 9.62 -16.19 19.46
C GLY A 36 9.21 -15.92 18.01
N SER A 37 9.01 -16.94 17.18
CA SER A 37 8.65 -16.74 15.77
C SER A 37 7.22 -16.21 15.61
N VAL A 38 7.00 -15.44 14.54
CA VAL A 38 5.68 -14.85 14.22
C VAL A 38 5.32 -15.16 12.78
N SER A 39 4.13 -15.69 12.54
CA SER A 39 3.58 -15.84 11.19
C SER A 39 2.82 -14.57 10.83
N VAL A 40 3.06 -14.03 9.64
CA VAL A 40 2.37 -12.83 9.15
C VAL A 40 1.82 -13.11 7.77
N ILE A 41 0.51 -12.89 7.62
CA ILE A 41 -0.21 -13.05 6.38
C ILE A 41 -0.42 -11.66 5.76
N LEU A 42 0.07 -11.47 4.55
CA LEU A 42 -0.03 -10.22 3.79
C LEU A 42 -1.04 -10.42 2.66
N HIS A 43 -2.18 -9.75 2.73
CA HIS A 43 -3.18 -9.73 1.66
C HIS A 43 -2.97 -8.46 0.84
N TYR A 44 -2.84 -8.61 -0.48
CA TYR A 44 -2.63 -7.48 -1.35
C TYR A 44 -3.47 -7.56 -2.62
N LYS A 45 -3.80 -6.40 -3.17
CA LYS A 45 -4.49 -6.27 -4.46
C LYS A 45 -3.58 -5.54 -5.43
N LEU A 46 -3.53 -6.02 -6.66
CA LEU A 46 -2.81 -5.41 -7.76
C LEU A 46 -3.79 -5.05 -8.87
N ASN A 47 -3.66 -3.82 -9.38
CA ASN A 47 -4.56 -3.31 -10.39
C ASN A 47 -3.79 -2.80 -11.58
N PHE A 48 -4.10 -3.39 -12.71
CA PHE A 48 -3.46 -3.10 -13.97
C PHE A 48 -4.48 -3.01 -15.08
N VAL A 49 -4.12 -2.42 -16.21
CA VAL A 49 -4.98 -2.40 -17.41
C VAL A 49 -5.29 -3.82 -17.93
N LEU A 50 -4.40 -4.80 -17.70
CA LEU A 50 -4.55 -6.19 -18.17
C LEU A 50 -4.15 -7.18 -17.08
N CYS A 51 -4.82 -8.34 -17.01
CA CYS A 51 -4.48 -9.40 -16.04
C CYS A 51 -3.14 -10.10 -16.30
N SER A 52 -2.53 -9.90 -17.47
CA SER A 52 -1.17 -10.41 -17.75
C SER A 52 -0.08 -9.62 -17.03
N HIS A 53 -0.37 -8.38 -16.61
CA HIS A 53 0.60 -7.54 -15.92
C HIS A 53 0.63 -7.82 -14.42
N SER A 54 1.82 -8.06 -13.88
CA SER A 54 2.06 -8.28 -12.45
C SER A 54 3.26 -7.49 -11.99
N ASP A 55 3.34 -7.27 -10.69
CA ASP A 55 4.52 -6.76 -10.03
C ASP A 55 4.69 -7.47 -8.68
N THR A 56 5.86 -7.35 -8.06
CA THR A 56 6.24 -8.11 -6.86
C THR A 56 6.59 -7.20 -5.70
N TRP A 57 6.03 -7.49 -4.53
CA TRP A 57 6.40 -6.84 -3.29
C TRP A 57 7.79 -7.28 -2.83
N VAL A 58 8.66 -6.31 -2.59
CA VAL A 58 9.97 -6.51 -1.96
C VAL A 58 9.82 -6.31 -0.46
N CYS A 59 10.60 -7.02 0.33
CA CYS A 59 10.64 -6.89 1.78
C CYS A 59 12.02 -6.38 2.24
N SER A 60 12.02 -5.51 3.25
CA SER A 60 13.22 -5.04 3.96
C SER A 60 13.06 -5.10 5.48
N GLY A 61 14.17 -5.29 6.20
CA GLY A 61 14.16 -5.43 7.66
C GLY A 61 14.00 -6.88 8.11
N ASN A 62 13.13 -7.13 9.09
CA ASN A 62 12.86 -8.46 9.63
C ASN A 62 11.96 -9.31 8.70
N CYS A 63 12.45 -9.66 7.52
CA CYS A 63 11.63 -10.30 6.49
C CYS A 63 11.35 -11.79 6.66
N GLY A 64 12.09 -12.43 7.57
CA GLY A 64 12.00 -13.87 7.80
C GLY A 64 12.09 -14.70 6.52
N THR A 65 11.39 -15.84 6.52
CA THR A 65 11.26 -16.72 5.35
C THR A 65 9.86 -16.64 4.78
N GLN A 66 9.74 -16.52 3.46
CA GLN A 66 8.46 -16.63 2.78
C GLN A 66 8.05 -18.11 2.71
N THR A 67 6.99 -18.48 3.44
CA THR A 67 6.54 -19.87 3.59
C THR A 67 5.44 -20.23 2.60
N GLN A 68 4.65 -19.25 2.17
CA GLN A 68 3.58 -19.45 1.20
C GLN A 68 3.40 -18.23 0.29
N THR A 69 3.06 -18.51 -0.95
CA THR A 69 2.56 -17.51 -1.90
C THR A 69 1.38 -18.11 -2.62
N LEU A 70 0.19 -17.56 -2.37
CA LEU A 70 -0.98 -17.90 -3.16
C LEU A 70 -0.91 -17.09 -4.47
N ALA A 71 -1.13 -17.80 -5.57
CA ALA A 71 -1.12 -17.18 -6.89
C ALA A 71 -2.17 -16.08 -6.99
N LEU A 72 -1.88 -15.06 -7.80
CA LEU A 72 -2.81 -13.98 -8.08
C LEU A 72 -4.11 -14.54 -8.68
N SER A 73 -5.24 -14.26 -8.03
CA SER A 73 -6.57 -14.61 -8.52
C SER A 73 -7.27 -13.37 -9.05
N VAL A 74 -8.05 -13.51 -10.14
CA VAL A 74 -8.81 -12.40 -10.72
C VAL A 74 -10.03 -12.14 -9.84
N VAL A 75 -10.12 -10.92 -9.31
CA VAL A 75 -11.28 -10.46 -8.54
C VAL A 75 -12.31 -9.86 -9.51
N GLU A 76 -11.86 -9.01 -10.42
CA GLU A 76 -12.69 -8.36 -11.43
C GLU A 76 -11.85 -7.97 -12.63
N GLU A 77 -12.44 -8.06 -13.82
CA GLU A 77 -11.83 -7.65 -15.08
C GLU A 77 -12.87 -6.98 -15.98
N VAL A 78 -12.54 -5.78 -16.44
CA VAL A 78 -13.23 -5.11 -17.53
C VAL A 78 -12.28 -5.05 -18.72
N SER A 79 -12.59 -5.84 -19.74
CA SER A 79 -11.71 -6.02 -20.90
C SER A 79 -11.30 -4.69 -21.53
N GLY A 80 -9.99 -4.43 -21.59
CA GLY A 80 -9.43 -3.21 -22.16
C GLY A 80 -9.48 -1.98 -21.25
N GLU A 81 -10.05 -2.07 -20.05
CA GLU A 81 -10.05 -0.98 -19.07
C GLU A 81 -9.16 -1.31 -17.88
N TRP A 82 -9.45 -2.39 -17.15
CA TRP A 82 -8.73 -2.74 -15.93
C TRP A 82 -8.95 -4.19 -15.50
N CYS A 83 -8.01 -4.69 -14.71
CA CYS A 83 -8.04 -6.00 -14.08
C CYS A 83 -7.49 -5.87 -12.65
N GLN A 84 -8.33 -6.25 -11.68
CA GLN A 84 -7.94 -6.39 -10.28
C GLN A 84 -7.63 -7.85 -9.99
N ARG A 85 -6.46 -8.08 -9.40
CA ARG A 85 -6.09 -9.38 -8.86
C ARG A 85 -5.71 -9.28 -7.41
N GLU A 86 -5.99 -10.33 -6.65
CA GLU A 86 -5.58 -10.44 -5.25
C GLU A 86 -4.60 -11.58 -5.04
N GLY A 87 -3.68 -11.41 -4.11
CA GLY A 87 -2.71 -12.41 -3.72
C GLY A 87 -2.45 -12.39 -2.23
N VAL A 88 -1.84 -13.48 -1.76
CA VAL A 88 -1.49 -13.65 -0.35
C VAL A 88 -0.04 -14.11 -0.25
N ILE A 89 0.73 -13.43 0.59
CA ILE A 89 2.10 -13.82 0.96
C ILE A 89 2.10 -14.14 2.45
N THR A 90 2.58 -15.33 2.83
CA THR A 90 2.83 -15.65 4.25
C THR A 90 4.32 -15.63 4.52
N ARG A 91 4.72 -14.92 5.59
CA ARG A 91 6.10 -14.86 6.08
C ARG A 91 6.18 -15.42 7.49
N LEU A 92 7.20 -16.23 7.74
CA LEU A 92 7.57 -16.67 9.08
C LEU A 92 8.79 -15.86 9.53
N LEU A 93 8.57 -14.98 10.52
CA LEU A 93 9.58 -14.12 11.09
C LEU A 93 10.33 -14.83 12.22
N PRO A 94 11.65 -14.61 12.39
CA PRO A 94 12.44 -15.23 13.46
C PRO A 94 12.15 -14.64 14.85
N ASN A 95 11.58 -13.44 14.91
CA ASN A 95 11.18 -12.73 16.12
C ASN A 95 10.05 -11.75 15.76
N ASN A 96 9.55 -11.03 16.76
CA ASN A 96 8.46 -10.07 16.59
C ASN A 96 8.95 -8.64 16.31
N ASN A 97 10.11 -8.45 15.68
CA ASN A 97 10.50 -7.14 15.19
C ASN A 97 9.72 -6.79 13.92
N GLY A 98 9.37 -5.50 13.77
CA GLY A 98 8.70 -5.02 12.57
C GLY A 98 9.54 -5.13 11.30
N PHE A 99 8.87 -5.06 10.16
CA PHE A 99 9.50 -5.03 8.84
C PHE A 99 8.70 -4.15 7.89
N GLN A 100 9.23 -3.91 6.69
CA GLN A 100 8.56 -3.10 5.69
C GLN A 100 8.45 -3.89 4.38
N THR A 101 7.31 -3.77 3.71
CA THR A 101 7.15 -4.20 2.32
C THR A 101 7.03 -2.98 1.40
N LYS A 102 7.50 -3.15 0.17
CA LYS A 102 7.48 -2.09 -0.84
C LYS A 102 7.13 -2.68 -2.20
N LEU A 103 6.22 -2.04 -2.90
CA LEU A 103 5.95 -2.23 -4.32
C LEU A 103 6.36 -0.95 -5.03
N ASP A 104 7.38 -0.99 -5.89
CA ASP A 104 7.81 0.17 -6.66
C ASP A 104 8.37 -0.21 -8.02
N ASN A 105 7.90 0.45 -9.08
CA ASN A 105 8.35 0.20 -10.45
C ASN A 105 7.94 1.36 -11.38
N GLY A 106 7.70 1.09 -12.65
CA GLY A 106 7.54 2.06 -13.74
C GLY A 106 6.25 2.88 -13.71
N ASN A 107 5.61 3.04 -14.87
CA ASN A 107 4.60 4.07 -15.09
C ASN A 107 3.15 3.71 -14.67
N TRP A 108 2.50 4.63 -13.94
CA TRP A 108 1.04 4.72 -13.94
C TRP A 108 0.47 4.79 -15.37
N ILE A 109 -0.85 4.86 -15.53
CA ILE A 109 -1.46 5.10 -16.84
C ILE A 109 -1.02 6.42 -17.49
N ASN A 110 -1.27 6.57 -18.80
CA ASN A 110 -0.90 7.77 -19.54
C ASN A 110 -1.66 9.02 -19.06
N ASN A 111 -1.06 10.20 -19.32
CA ASN A 111 -1.68 11.51 -19.16
C ASN A 111 -2.14 11.86 -17.73
N ILE A 112 -1.46 11.31 -16.70
CA ILE A 112 -1.68 11.70 -15.30
C ILE A 112 -1.43 13.19 -15.12
N GLN A 113 -2.42 13.92 -14.61
CA GLN A 113 -2.41 15.38 -14.56
C GLN A 113 -1.52 15.96 -13.45
N ASN A 114 -1.37 15.23 -12.33
CA ASN A 114 -0.59 15.67 -11.18
C ASN A 114 0.90 15.28 -11.25
N GLY A 115 1.39 14.92 -12.44
CA GLY A 115 2.82 14.72 -12.70
C GLY A 115 3.43 13.47 -12.04
N ILE A 116 2.61 12.59 -11.47
CA ILE A 116 3.06 11.32 -10.91
C ILE A 116 3.31 10.35 -12.07
N ALA A 117 4.54 9.84 -12.15
CA ALA A 117 4.95 8.87 -13.16
C ALA A 117 5.18 7.49 -12.54
N ASN A 118 6.02 7.40 -11.50
CA ASN A 118 6.34 6.11 -10.88
C ASN A 118 5.31 5.73 -9.83
N TRP A 119 4.92 4.46 -9.79
CA TRP A 119 4.15 3.96 -8.66
C TRP A 119 5.06 3.52 -7.53
N ARG A 120 4.61 3.81 -6.32
CA ARG A 120 5.17 3.25 -5.09
C ARG A 120 4.07 3.09 -4.06
N ALA A 121 4.12 1.98 -3.35
CA ALA A 121 3.35 1.71 -2.15
C ALA A 121 4.26 1.03 -1.12
N VAL A 122 4.09 1.41 0.13
CA VAL A 122 4.86 0.92 1.27
C VAL A 122 3.90 0.42 2.34
N THR A 123 4.25 -0.66 3.02
CA THR A 123 3.51 -1.13 4.18
C THR A 123 4.50 -1.40 5.30
N ASP A 124 4.40 -0.63 6.36
CA ASP A 124 5.10 -0.87 7.61
C ASP A 124 4.30 -1.85 8.46
N VAL A 125 4.96 -2.91 8.87
CA VAL A 125 4.35 -4.04 9.57
C VAL A 125 4.89 -4.07 10.99
N GLU A 126 4.03 -3.74 11.96
CA GLU A 126 4.31 -3.84 13.39
C GLU A 126 3.77 -5.17 13.90
N VAL A 127 4.63 -5.95 14.57
CA VAL A 127 4.30 -7.31 15.01
C VAL A 127 4.61 -7.56 16.48
N ARG A 128 5.08 -6.52 17.20
CA ARG A 128 5.26 -6.60 18.65
C ARG A 128 3.91 -6.74 19.34
N ASN A 129 3.91 -7.48 20.44
CA ASN A 129 2.68 -7.67 21.21
C ASN A 129 2.31 -6.37 21.91
N ARG A 130 1.06 -5.95 21.77
CA ARG A 130 0.55 -4.77 22.43
C ARG A 130 0.04 -5.13 23.82
N SER A 131 0.28 -4.25 24.80
CA SER A 131 -0.14 -4.46 26.20
C SER A 131 -1.65 -4.41 26.43
N ASP A 132 -2.41 -3.76 25.54
CA ASP A 132 -3.85 -3.54 25.66
C ASP A 132 -4.68 -4.71 25.12
N ILE A 133 -4.29 -5.29 23.97
CA ILE A 133 -5.00 -6.41 23.33
C ILE A 133 -4.28 -7.76 23.51
N GLY A 134 -3.05 -7.76 24.03
CA GLY A 134 -2.27 -8.98 24.32
C GLY A 134 -1.75 -9.73 23.09
N LYS A 135 -1.89 -9.15 21.90
CA LYS A 135 -1.47 -9.72 20.61
C LYS A 135 -0.86 -8.64 19.71
N PRO A 136 -0.25 -9.00 18.57
CA PRO A 136 0.23 -8.02 17.60
C PRO A 136 -0.90 -7.24 16.91
N ASN A 137 -0.56 -6.11 16.29
CA ASN A 137 -1.51 -5.24 15.60
C ASN A 137 -1.97 -5.82 14.25
N THR A 138 -3.24 -5.69 13.91
CA THR A 138 -3.75 -5.90 12.55
C THR A 138 -3.73 -4.56 11.82
N SER A 139 -3.47 -4.54 10.51
CA SER A 139 -3.54 -3.27 9.75
C SER A 139 -4.98 -2.75 9.62
N PRO A 140 -5.17 -1.43 9.41
CA PRO A 140 -6.48 -0.90 9.05
C PRO A 140 -6.94 -1.48 7.71
N GLN A 141 -8.24 -1.63 7.57
CA GLN A 141 -8.89 -2.23 6.42
C GLN A 141 -9.79 -1.23 5.71
N THR A 142 -9.84 -1.31 4.38
CA THR A 142 -10.70 -0.49 3.53
C THR A 142 -11.11 -1.27 2.28
N THR A 143 -12.26 -0.92 1.71
CA THR A 143 -12.77 -1.45 0.45
C THR A 143 -12.55 -0.45 -0.69
N ILE A 144 -11.32 -0.03 -0.97
CA ILE A 144 -11.12 0.90 -2.10
C ILE A 144 -11.10 0.18 -3.44
N LEU A 145 -11.82 0.77 -4.40
CA LEU A 145 -11.72 0.47 -5.82
C LEU A 145 -10.55 1.28 -6.42
N PRO A 146 -9.61 0.64 -7.11
CA PRO A 146 -8.34 1.24 -7.50
C PRO A 146 -8.48 2.31 -8.60
N ALA A 147 -9.54 2.24 -9.41
CA ALA A 147 -9.89 3.26 -10.38
C ALA A 147 -11.32 3.73 -10.16
N LEU A 148 -11.50 5.05 -9.99
CA LEU A 148 -12.81 5.69 -9.83
C LEU A 148 -13.00 6.72 -10.95
N ARG A 149 -14.13 6.63 -11.66
CA ARG A 149 -14.55 7.62 -12.65
C ARG A 149 -15.67 8.48 -12.07
N ILE A 150 -15.45 9.79 -12.01
CA ILE A 150 -16.39 10.77 -11.48
C ILE A 150 -16.64 11.83 -12.57
N PRO A 151 -17.89 12.23 -12.85
CA PRO A 151 -18.17 13.35 -13.75
C PRO A 151 -17.47 14.63 -13.29
N SER A 152 -16.76 15.30 -14.20
CA SER A 152 -15.91 16.47 -13.91
C SER A 152 -16.67 17.68 -13.34
N ASN A 153 -18.00 17.71 -13.51
CA ASN A 153 -18.90 18.77 -13.06
C ASN A 153 -19.66 18.42 -11.76
N CYS A 154 -19.42 17.24 -11.17
CA CYS A 154 -20.16 16.76 -10.01
C CYS A 154 -19.23 16.66 -8.80
N ALA A 155 -19.40 17.55 -7.82
CA ALA A 155 -18.71 17.43 -6.55
C ALA A 155 -19.10 16.11 -5.88
N LYS A 156 -18.12 15.39 -5.34
CA LYS A 156 -18.35 14.07 -4.78
C LYS A 156 -17.47 13.85 -3.56
N ASN A 157 -18.09 13.40 -2.48
CA ASN A 157 -17.35 12.82 -1.36
C ASN A 157 -17.35 11.30 -1.52
N ILE A 158 -16.19 10.71 -1.29
CA ILE A 158 -15.94 9.26 -1.34
C ILE A 158 -15.39 8.86 0.02
N ASP A 159 -16.21 8.17 0.80
CA ASP A 159 -15.77 7.59 2.06
C ASP A 159 -15.04 6.28 1.77
N LEU A 160 -13.78 6.17 2.23
CA LEU A 160 -13.01 4.94 2.07
C LEU A 160 -13.50 3.81 2.98
N LEU A 161 -14.40 4.12 3.92
CA LEU A 161 -14.93 3.16 4.91
C LEU A 161 -13.80 2.42 5.64
N ALA A 162 -12.73 3.15 5.97
CA ALA A 162 -11.56 2.58 6.63
C ALA A 162 -11.87 2.33 8.10
N PHE A 163 -11.48 1.15 8.61
CA PHE A 163 -11.65 0.78 10.02
C PHE A 163 -10.50 -0.12 10.46
N ASP A 164 -10.24 -0.15 11.77
CA ASP A 164 -9.23 -1.03 12.34
C ASP A 164 -9.90 -2.19 13.10
N PRO A 165 -9.54 -3.47 12.83
CA PRO A 165 -10.13 -4.62 13.52
C PRO A 165 -9.82 -4.71 15.02
N ASP A 166 -8.75 -4.06 15.48
CA ASP A 166 -8.33 -4.07 16.89
C ASP A 166 -8.91 -2.89 17.69
N GLY A 167 -9.67 -2.01 17.03
CA GLY A 167 -10.41 -0.91 17.64
C GLY A 167 -9.64 0.41 17.69
N ASP A 168 -8.54 0.51 16.95
CA ASP A 168 -7.73 1.72 16.87
C ASP A 168 -8.39 2.83 16.03
N GLU A 169 -7.97 4.08 16.26
CA GLU A 169 -8.41 5.20 15.45
C GLU A 169 -7.68 5.17 14.10
N VAL A 170 -8.44 5.04 13.01
CA VAL A 170 -7.87 5.09 11.66
C VAL A 170 -7.84 6.52 11.14
N ARG A 171 -6.68 6.93 10.59
CA ARG A 171 -6.52 8.19 9.88
C ARG A 171 -5.96 8.01 8.49
N CYS A 172 -6.33 8.93 7.61
CA CYS A 172 -5.81 8.99 6.25
C CYS A 172 -5.11 10.33 5.97
N ARG A 173 -4.06 10.25 5.15
CA ARG A 173 -3.32 11.40 4.63
C ARG A 173 -2.75 11.10 3.26
N TYR A 174 -2.29 12.13 2.56
CA TYR A 174 -1.43 11.92 1.40
C TYR A 174 -0.09 11.34 1.84
N GLY A 175 0.53 10.56 0.95
CA GLY A 175 1.88 10.09 1.17
C GLY A 175 2.90 11.23 1.22
N ASN A 176 3.99 10.98 1.92
CA ASN A 176 5.09 11.90 2.17
C ASN A 176 6.34 11.46 1.41
N THR A 177 6.97 12.41 0.72
CA THR A 177 8.18 12.13 -0.06
C THR A 177 9.38 11.89 0.85
N SER A 178 9.44 12.58 2.00
CA SER A 178 10.53 12.42 2.98
C SER A 178 10.58 11.00 3.55
N ASP A 179 9.42 10.37 3.71
CA ASP A 179 9.26 9.01 4.23
C ASP A 179 9.32 7.96 3.13
N SER A 180 9.58 8.38 1.88
CA SER A 180 9.70 7.50 0.73
C SER A 180 8.42 6.69 0.42
N GLU A 181 7.25 7.18 0.84
CA GLU A 181 5.96 6.50 0.69
C GLU A 181 5.43 6.54 -0.76
N CYS A 182 5.87 7.53 -1.54
CA CYS A 182 5.53 7.73 -2.95
C CYS A 182 6.70 8.35 -3.74
N ASN A 183 6.59 8.42 -5.08
CA ASN A 183 7.68 8.87 -5.95
C ASN A 183 7.18 9.47 -7.28
N PRO A 184 6.92 10.79 -7.37
CA PRO A 184 6.83 11.77 -6.28
C PRO A 184 5.48 11.70 -5.56
N CYS A 185 5.37 12.37 -4.41
CA CYS A 185 4.10 12.56 -3.71
C CYS A 185 3.46 13.90 -4.11
N SER A 186 2.63 13.89 -5.15
CA SER A 186 1.97 15.11 -5.66
C SER A 186 0.45 14.99 -5.52
N PRO A 187 -0.17 15.49 -4.44
CA PRO A 187 -1.61 15.49 -4.30
C PRO A 187 -2.30 16.18 -5.49
N PRO A 188 -3.39 15.60 -6.04
CA PRO A 188 -4.09 16.22 -7.15
C PRO A 188 -4.87 17.46 -6.68
N SER A 189 -4.82 18.56 -7.42
CA SER A 189 -5.47 19.84 -7.06
C SER A 189 -7.00 19.78 -6.96
N VAL A 190 -7.59 18.70 -7.47
CA VAL A 190 -9.04 18.48 -7.59
C VAL A 190 -9.60 17.61 -6.46
N LEU A 191 -8.73 17.07 -5.61
CA LEU A 191 -9.11 16.17 -4.53
C LEU A 191 -8.47 16.67 -3.24
N SER A 192 -9.21 16.59 -2.14
CA SER A 192 -8.65 16.69 -0.79
C SER A 192 -8.96 15.42 -0.01
N VAL A 193 -8.06 15.04 0.90
CA VAL A 193 -8.26 13.94 1.86
C VAL A 193 -8.43 14.54 3.25
N SER A 194 -9.45 14.12 3.97
CA SER A 194 -9.63 14.40 5.39
C SER A 194 -9.02 13.29 6.24
N SER A 195 -8.71 13.62 7.50
CA SER A 195 -8.13 12.65 8.43
C SER A 195 -9.06 11.46 8.70
N ASN A 196 -10.38 11.62 8.59
CA ASN A 196 -11.36 10.52 8.73
C ASN A 196 -11.53 9.67 7.46
N CYS A 197 -10.58 9.69 6.53
CA CYS A 197 -10.59 8.86 5.33
C CYS A 197 -11.73 9.15 4.35
N SER A 198 -12.13 10.42 4.23
CA SER A 198 -13.05 10.89 3.19
C SER A 198 -12.28 11.69 2.13
N LEU A 199 -12.50 11.34 0.86
CA LEU A 199 -11.96 12.06 -0.30
C LEU A 199 -13.00 13.01 -0.86
N SER A 200 -12.70 14.31 -0.89
CA SER A 200 -13.60 15.33 -1.42
C SER A 200 -13.12 15.79 -2.79
N PHE A 201 -13.86 15.44 -3.84
CA PHE A 201 -13.60 15.85 -5.21
C PHE A 201 -14.28 17.19 -5.51
N SER A 202 -13.48 18.13 -6.01
CA SER A 202 -13.90 19.45 -6.46
C SER A 202 -14.04 19.50 -8.00
N PRO A 203 -15.14 20.03 -8.53
CA PRO A 203 -15.38 20.09 -9.98
C PRO A 203 -14.31 20.88 -10.75
N THR A 204 -13.97 20.42 -11.96
CA THR A 204 -13.00 21.07 -12.86
C THR A 204 -13.53 21.50 -14.22
N TYR A 205 -14.84 21.33 -14.49
CA TYR A 205 -15.51 21.77 -15.73
C TYR A 205 -14.68 21.47 -17.01
N SER A 206 -14.11 20.27 -17.08
CA SER A 206 -13.40 19.77 -18.25
C SER A 206 -14.35 18.97 -19.15
N ASN A 207 -14.17 19.12 -20.48
CA ASN A 207 -14.89 18.33 -21.50
C ASN A 207 -14.16 17.02 -21.87
N SER A 208 -13.00 16.74 -21.26
CA SER A 208 -12.21 15.53 -21.48
C SER A 208 -11.98 14.77 -20.18
N GLU A 209 -11.75 13.46 -20.30
CA GLU A 209 -11.26 12.64 -19.18
C GLU A 209 -9.86 13.09 -18.77
N LEU A 210 -9.67 13.31 -17.47
CA LEU A 210 -8.43 13.78 -16.86
C LEU A 210 -8.06 12.81 -15.73
N PRO A 211 -7.10 11.90 -15.94
CA PRO A 211 -6.74 10.95 -14.91
C PRO A 211 -5.80 11.59 -13.88
N TYR A 212 -6.01 11.25 -12.60
CA TYR A 212 -5.19 11.67 -11.48
C TYR A 212 -4.75 10.43 -10.69
N ALA A 213 -3.48 10.38 -10.32
CA ALA A 213 -2.99 9.34 -9.41
C ALA A 213 -3.15 9.84 -7.97
N VAL A 214 -3.69 8.99 -7.09
CA VAL A 214 -3.92 9.33 -5.69
C VAL A 214 -3.13 8.34 -4.84
N GLN A 215 -2.16 8.85 -4.07
CA GLN A 215 -1.33 8.04 -3.19
C GLN A 215 -1.61 8.44 -1.75
N LEU A 216 -2.20 7.52 -0.99
CA LEU A 216 -2.67 7.72 0.37
C LEU A 216 -1.94 6.77 1.31
N VAL A 217 -1.80 7.20 2.56
CA VAL A 217 -1.44 6.35 3.68
C VAL A 217 -2.67 6.25 4.58
N ILE A 218 -2.97 5.02 4.98
CA ILE A 218 -4.01 4.68 5.95
C ILE A 218 -3.28 4.11 7.15
N GLU A 219 -3.39 4.79 8.29
CA GLU A 219 -2.64 4.49 9.51
C GLU A 219 -3.63 4.30 10.66
N ASP A 220 -3.33 3.38 11.56
CA ASP A 220 -4.05 3.21 12.81
C ASP A 220 -3.27 3.88 13.97
N PHE A 221 -3.99 4.26 15.01
CA PHE A 221 -3.43 4.86 16.21
C PHE A 221 -4.12 4.28 17.44
N PRO A 222 -3.37 3.80 18.45
CA PRO A 222 -3.97 3.27 19.66
C PRO A 222 -4.77 4.37 20.37
N THR A 223 -5.85 3.98 21.06
CA THR A 223 -6.71 4.92 21.79
C THR A 223 -6.20 5.26 23.19
N GLN A 224 -5.01 4.77 23.55
CA GLN A 224 -4.30 5.03 24.80
C GLN A 224 -2.80 4.75 24.60
N ASP A 225 -1.97 5.13 25.57
CA ASP A 225 -0.56 4.73 25.58
C ASP A 225 -0.47 3.20 25.77
N ILE A 226 0.34 2.56 24.93
CA ILE A 226 0.55 1.10 24.95
C ILE A 226 2.04 0.77 25.04
N ASN A 227 2.35 -0.39 25.60
CA ASN A 227 3.68 -0.97 25.50
C ASN A 227 3.72 -1.96 24.34
N LEU A 228 4.69 -1.79 23.46
CA LEU A 228 5.07 -2.75 22.43
C LEU A 228 6.14 -3.68 23.01
N ILE A 229 5.78 -4.96 23.18
CA ILE A 229 6.58 -5.96 23.87
C ILE A 229 7.31 -6.82 22.85
N GLN A 230 8.64 -6.84 22.91
CA GLN A 230 9.49 -7.66 22.07
C GLN A 230 9.66 -9.08 22.63
N THR A 231 10.09 -10.02 21.78
CA THR A 231 10.39 -11.41 22.17
C THR A 231 11.49 -11.53 23.22
N ASP A 232 12.41 -10.56 23.30
CA ASP A 232 13.47 -10.52 24.30
C ASP A 232 13.02 -9.92 25.65
N GLY A 233 11.75 -9.51 25.74
CA GLY A 233 11.15 -8.88 26.91
C GLY A 233 11.35 -7.37 26.98
N SER A 234 12.07 -6.75 26.04
CA SER A 234 12.17 -5.30 25.96
C SER A 234 10.82 -4.67 25.58
N GLN A 235 10.62 -3.42 26.02
CA GLN A 235 9.38 -2.70 25.82
C GLN A 235 9.65 -1.30 25.28
N GLU A 236 8.82 -0.86 24.36
CA GLU A 236 8.76 0.52 23.86
C GLU A 236 7.37 1.08 24.12
N ILE A 237 7.29 2.32 24.62
CA ILE A 237 6.03 3.02 24.79
C ILE A 237 5.63 3.61 23.45
N ASN A 238 4.47 3.21 22.94
CA ASN A 238 3.80 3.90 21.84
C ASN A 238 2.74 4.83 22.43
N HIS A 239 2.95 6.14 22.25
CA HIS A 239 2.06 7.16 22.80
C HIS A 239 0.80 7.32 21.96
N LEU A 240 -0.30 7.66 22.62
CA LEU A 240 -1.54 8.11 22.00
C LEU A 240 -1.23 9.19 20.95
N PHE A 241 -1.74 8.99 19.72
CA PHE A 241 -1.57 9.91 18.59
C PHE A 241 -0.12 10.22 18.20
N SER A 242 0.84 9.37 18.54
CA SER A 242 2.20 9.48 18.01
C SER A 242 2.15 9.41 16.48
N GLN A 243 2.48 10.51 15.80
CA GLN A 243 2.78 10.47 14.38
C GLN A 243 4.22 10.05 14.19
N ARG A 244 4.50 9.20 13.20
CA ARG A 244 5.87 8.98 12.75
C ARG A 244 6.47 10.32 12.33
N SER A 245 7.65 10.62 12.87
CA SER A 245 8.44 11.82 12.58
C SER A 245 9.25 11.67 11.31
#